data_AF-A0A2M6XZH3-F1
#
_entry.id   AF-A0A2M6XZH3-F1
#
_cell.length_a   1.000
_cell.length_b   1.000
_cell.length_c   1.000
_cell.angle_alpha   90.00
_cell.angle_beta   90.00
_cell.angle_gamma   90.00
#
_symmetry.space_group_name_H-M   'P 1'
#
loop_
_entity.id
_entity.type
_entity.pdbx_description
1 polymer ?
#
loop_
_entity_poly.entity_id
_entity_poly.type
_entity_poly.pdbx_seq_one_letter_code
_entity_poly.pdbx_strand_id
1 'polypeptide(L)'
;MNLLHTIIFIVFVPFVQIFFIDSSFPAGSFIKAPSLVIASVILFAIKKDYFYSYTYAFLAGIISSVIYGLPAGASACSYLLIIFFVRKLSGNFDISGYAGRFALGAAAAIFNYFYLMLLSAFLEVPRSTFPAASFGALFTGVLTVLVFSVFFKKHKPVI
;
A
#
# COMPACT_ATOMS: atom_id res chain seq x y z
N MET A 1 0.83 6.28 -18.13
CA MET A 1 0.87 4.84 -17.79
C MET A 1 -0.38 4.16 -18.33
N ASN A 2 -0.24 3.37 -19.39
CA ASN A 2 -1.34 2.68 -20.07
C ASN A 2 -1.91 1.53 -19.23
N LEU A 3 -3.11 1.03 -19.59
CA LEU A 3 -3.78 -0.15 -19.00
C LEU A 3 -2.82 -1.31 -18.70
N LEU A 4 -1.88 -1.55 -19.62
CA LEU A 4 -0.82 -2.54 -19.51
C LEU A 4 0.02 -2.40 -18.22
N HIS A 5 0.35 -1.17 -17.80
CA HIS A 5 1.10 -0.95 -16.56
C HIS A 5 0.28 -1.30 -15.32
N THR A 6 -1.03 -1.02 -15.34
CA THR A 6 -1.95 -1.40 -14.27
C THR A 6 -2.00 -2.92 -14.13
N ILE A 7 -2.14 -3.64 -15.25
CA ILE A 7 -2.17 -5.11 -15.27
C ILE A 7 -0.85 -5.69 -14.76
N ILE A 8 0.28 -5.19 -15.24
CA ILE A 8 1.60 -5.64 -14.78
C ILE A 8 1.74 -5.41 -13.27
N PHE A 9 1.38 -4.24 -12.74
CA PHE A 9 1.48 -3.96 -11.30
C PHE A 9 0.54 -4.82 -10.46
N ILE A 10 -0.64 -5.16 -10.97
CA ILE A 10 -1.62 -6.00 -10.28
C ILE A 10 -1.09 -7.42 -10.07
N VAL A 11 -0.33 -7.95 -11.03
CA VAL A 11 0.23 -9.31 -10.95
C VAL A 11 1.61 -9.30 -10.28
N PHE A 12 2.46 -8.36 -10.66
CA PHE A 12 3.86 -8.32 -10.24
C PHE A 12 4.03 -7.88 -8.79
N VAL A 13 3.28 -6.89 -8.30
CA VAL A 13 3.46 -6.38 -6.93
C VAL A 13 3.13 -7.45 -5.88
N PRO A 14 1.99 -8.16 -5.95
CA PRO A 14 1.70 -9.23 -5.00
C PRO A 14 2.69 -10.39 -5.11
N PHE A 15 3.17 -10.70 -6.32
CA PHE A 15 4.21 -11.71 -6.52
C PHE A 15 5.52 -11.32 -5.79
N VAL A 16 6.00 -10.09 -5.98
CA VAL A 16 7.21 -9.61 -5.28
C VAL A 16 7.01 -9.59 -3.77
N GLN A 17 5.82 -9.16 -3.31
CA GLN A 17 5.49 -9.18 -1.89
C GLN A 17 5.60 -10.60 -1.30
N ILE A 18 4.99 -11.61 -1.91
CA ILE A 18 5.03 -12.98 -1.38
C ILE A 18 6.43 -13.59 -1.46
N PHE A 19 7.03 -13.58 -2.65
CA PHE A 19 8.19 -14.42 -2.94
C PHE A 19 9.52 -13.79 -2.50
N PHE A 20 9.57 -12.48 -2.30
CA PHE A 20 10.79 -11.78 -1.92
C PHE A 20 10.68 -11.12 -0.54
N ILE A 21 9.56 -10.44 -0.26
CA ILE A 21 9.41 -9.73 1.01
C ILE A 21 9.01 -10.72 2.10
N ASP A 22 7.86 -11.38 1.95
CA ASP A 22 7.32 -12.28 2.98
C ASP A 22 8.21 -13.51 3.20
N SER A 23 8.95 -13.95 2.17
CA SER A 23 9.95 -15.04 2.30
C SER A 23 11.21 -14.62 3.07
N SER A 24 11.59 -13.34 3.01
CA SER A 24 12.74 -12.80 3.76
C SER A 24 12.42 -12.58 5.23
N PHE A 25 11.14 -12.65 5.62
CA PHE A 25 10.67 -12.43 6.98
C PHE A 25 9.86 -13.65 7.44
N PRO A 26 10.50 -14.64 8.13
CA PRO A 26 9.89 -15.92 8.44
C PRO A 26 8.58 -15.80 9.25
N ALA A 27 7.71 -16.80 9.15
CA ALA A 27 6.42 -16.85 9.83
C ALA A 27 6.60 -16.71 11.35
N GLY A 28 6.13 -15.58 11.92
CA GLY A 28 6.39 -15.18 13.31
C GLY A 28 7.10 -13.83 13.43
N SER A 29 7.69 -13.35 12.33
CA SER A 29 8.22 -11.99 12.24
C SER A 29 7.11 -10.94 12.16
N PHE A 30 7.42 -9.76 12.69
CA PHE A 30 6.58 -8.57 12.83
C PHE A 30 6.00 -8.01 11.50
N ILE A 31 6.22 -8.66 10.35
CA ILE A 31 5.99 -8.10 9.02
C ILE A 31 5.20 -9.09 8.15
N LYS A 32 3.92 -9.28 8.45
CA LYS A 32 2.93 -9.83 7.50
C LYS A 32 1.98 -8.74 6.99
N ALA A 33 2.43 -7.49 6.97
CA ALA A 33 1.67 -6.39 6.39
C ALA A 33 2.02 -6.28 4.90
N PRO A 34 1.03 -6.17 3.99
CA PRO A 34 1.25 -6.10 2.53
C PRO A 34 1.84 -4.73 2.13
N SER A 35 3.07 -4.49 2.58
CA SER A 35 3.73 -3.18 2.64
C SER A 35 4.02 -2.64 1.23
N LEU A 36 4.44 -3.51 0.31
CA LEU A 36 4.67 -3.13 -1.09
C LEU A 36 3.35 -2.89 -1.82
N VAL A 37 2.29 -3.63 -1.49
CA VAL A 37 0.95 -3.42 -2.07
C VAL A 37 0.40 -2.07 -1.62
N ILE A 38 0.56 -1.71 -0.35
CA ILE A 38 0.16 -0.37 0.14
C ILE A 38 0.97 0.71 -0.57
N ALA A 39 2.30 0.54 -0.69
CA ALA A 39 3.17 1.48 -1.41
C ALA A 39 2.76 1.66 -2.89
N SER A 40 2.37 0.59 -3.58
CA SER A 40 1.92 0.66 -4.97
C SER A 40 0.54 1.31 -5.09
N VAL A 41 -0.37 1.06 -4.15
CA VAL A 41 -1.68 1.73 -4.08
C VAL A 41 -1.51 3.24 -3.94
N ILE A 42 -0.58 3.69 -3.09
CA ILE A 42 -0.23 5.11 -2.93
C ILE A 42 0.33 5.70 -4.24
N LEU A 43 1.23 4.97 -4.92
CA LEU A 43 1.77 5.40 -6.21
C LEU A 43 0.65 5.63 -7.23
N PHE A 44 -0.29 4.68 -7.33
CA PHE A 44 -1.42 4.80 -8.24
C PHE A 44 -2.32 5.98 -7.86
N ALA A 45 -2.61 6.16 -6.58
CA ALA A 45 -3.41 7.27 -6.07
C ALA A 45 -2.83 8.64 -6.45
N ILE A 46 -1.50 8.78 -6.53
CA ILE A 46 -0.84 10.04 -6.88
C ILE A 46 -0.66 10.21 -8.40
N LYS A 47 -0.38 9.12 -9.13
CA LYS A 47 0.04 9.21 -10.55
C LYS A 47 -1.07 9.05 -11.57
N LYS A 48 -2.23 8.54 -11.19
CA LYS A 48 -3.28 8.13 -12.12
C LYS A 48 -4.57 8.87 -11.85
N ASP A 49 -5.47 8.81 -12.82
CA ASP A 49 -6.82 9.33 -12.64
C ASP A 49 -7.58 8.52 -11.58
N TYR A 50 -8.65 9.11 -11.08
CA TYR A 50 -9.53 8.50 -10.07
C TYR A 50 -9.92 7.08 -10.49
N PHE A 51 -10.52 6.92 -11.68
CA PHE A 51 -10.97 5.61 -12.14
C PHE A 51 -9.89 4.53 -12.07
N TYR A 52 -8.71 4.76 -12.66
CA TYR A 52 -7.63 3.77 -12.66
C TYR A 52 -7.07 3.47 -11.27
N SER A 53 -7.04 4.46 -10.39
CA SER A 53 -6.50 4.29 -9.04
C SER A 53 -7.44 3.44 -8.20
N TYR A 54 -8.73 3.77 -8.19
CA TYR A 54 -9.74 3.02 -7.44
C TYR A 54 -9.90 1.59 -7.98
N THR A 55 -9.89 1.40 -9.30
CA THR A 55 -9.86 0.06 -9.92
C THR A 55 -8.63 -0.73 -9.50
N TYR A 56 -7.45 -0.11 -9.46
CA TYR A 56 -6.23 -0.76 -8.99
C TYR A 56 -6.35 -1.18 -7.51
N ALA A 57 -6.75 -0.29 -6.61
CA ALA A 57 -6.92 -0.62 -5.19
C ALA A 57 -7.94 -1.73 -4.95
N PHE A 58 -9.07 -1.68 -5.66
CA PHE A 58 -10.09 -2.72 -5.58
C PHE A 58 -9.52 -4.10 -5.97
N LEU A 59 -8.86 -4.18 -7.13
CA LEU A 59 -8.27 -5.43 -7.62
C LEU A 59 -7.10 -5.91 -6.76
N ALA A 60 -6.23 -4.99 -6.32
CA ALA A 60 -5.14 -5.30 -5.40
C ALA A 60 -5.67 -5.85 -4.06
N GLY A 61 -6.81 -5.32 -3.59
CA GLY A 61 -7.48 -5.78 -2.37
C GLY A 61 -8.05 -7.18 -2.53
N ILE A 62 -8.71 -7.47 -3.65
CA ILE A 62 -9.19 -8.82 -3.97
C ILE A 62 -8.02 -9.80 -4.03
N ILE A 63 -6.95 -9.47 -4.74
CA ILE A 63 -5.78 -10.36 -4.86
C ILE A 63 -5.11 -10.58 -3.51
N SER A 64 -4.93 -9.52 -2.73
CA SER A 64 -4.39 -9.62 -1.36
C SER A 64 -5.26 -10.52 -0.48
N SER A 65 -6.58 -10.46 -0.65
CA SER A 65 -7.51 -11.29 0.12
C SER A 65 -7.33 -12.78 -0.17
N VAL A 66 -7.11 -13.16 -1.43
CA VAL A 66 -6.84 -14.53 -1.86
C VAL A 66 -5.50 -15.02 -1.31
N ILE A 67 -4.47 -14.16 -1.36
CA ILE A 67 -3.11 -14.50 -0.92
C ILE A 67 -3.03 -14.67 0.60
N TYR A 68 -3.65 -13.77 1.35
CA TYR A 68 -3.53 -13.70 2.80
C TYR A 68 -4.70 -14.33 3.56
N GLY A 69 -5.67 -14.91 2.85
CA GLY A 69 -6.86 -15.54 3.44
C GLY A 69 -7.75 -14.55 4.21
N LEU A 70 -7.81 -13.31 3.74
CA LEU A 70 -8.62 -12.24 4.37
C LEU A 70 -9.99 -12.14 3.66
N PRO A 71 -11.04 -11.59 4.31
CA PRO A 71 -12.29 -11.31 3.62
C PRO A 71 -12.06 -10.32 2.45
N ALA A 72 -12.55 -10.67 1.25
CA ALA A 72 -12.32 -9.88 0.04
C ALA A 72 -12.87 -8.46 0.15
N GLY A 73 -14.10 -8.32 0.65
CA GLY A 73 -14.73 -7.01 0.85
C GLY A 73 -13.97 -6.12 1.84
N ALA A 74 -13.44 -6.73 2.91
CA ALA A 74 -12.62 -6.03 3.89
C ALA A 74 -11.32 -5.49 3.29
N SER A 75 -10.62 -6.34 2.55
CA SER A 75 -9.33 -6.02 1.93
C SER A 75 -9.49 -4.96 0.84
N ALA A 76 -10.49 -5.11 -0.03
CA ALA A 76 -10.81 -4.12 -1.05
C ALA A 76 -11.17 -2.77 -0.44
N CYS A 77 -12.05 -2.75 0.57
CA CYS A 77 -12.44 -1.52 1.25
C CYS A 77 -11.23 -0.82 1.91
N SER A 78 -10.33 -1.57 2.55
CA SER A 78 -9.13 -1.00 3.18
C SER A 78 -8.29 -0.19 2.19
N TYR A 79 -8.04 -0.73 0.99
CA TYR A 79 -7.21 -0.05 0.00
C TYR A 79 -7.93 1.08 -0.71
N LEU A 80 -9.25 0.96 -0.90
CA LEU A 80 -10.07 2.07 -1.39
C LEU A 80 -10.03 3.26 -0.41
N LEU A 81 -10.13 2.99 0.89
CA LEU A 81 -9.99 4.01 1.93
C LEU A 81 -8.59 4.62 1.95
N ILE A 82 -7.53 3.81 1.76
CA ILE A 82 -6.16 4.33 1.62
C ILE A 82 -6.08 5.29 0.43
N ILE A 83 -6.65 4.96 -0.73
CA ILE A 83 -6.66 5.89 -1.87
C ILE A 83 -7.39 7.18 -1.54
N PHE A 84 -8.57 7.07 -0.93
CA PHE A 84 -9.34 8.24 -0.52
C PHE A 84 -8.54 9.13 0.44
N PHE A 85 -7.93 8.53 1.46
CA PHE A 85 -7.08 9.18 2.45
C PHE A 85 -5.87 9.85 1.79
N VAL A 86 -5.13 9.13 0.96
CA VAL A 86 -3.94 9.62 0.25
C VAL A 86 -4.29 10.80 -0.63
N ARG A 87 -5.37 10.74 -1.41
CA ARG A 87 -5.78 11.84 -2.29
C ARG A 87 -6.25 13.07 -1.52
N LYS A 88 -6.91 12.87 -0.38
CA LYS A 88 -7.35 13.97 0.48
C LYS A 88 -6.17 14.66 1.19
N LEU A 89 -5.15 13.89 1.58
CA LEU A 89 -4.02 14.39 2.33
C LEU A 89 -2.78 14.70 1.49
N SER A 90 -2.71 14.25 0.24
CA SER A 90 -1.55 14.50 -0.63
C SER A 90 -1.25 15.98 -0.80
N GLY A 91 -2.26 16.85 -0.68
CA GLY A 91 -2.06 18.31 -0.71
C GLY A 91 -1.36 18.89 0.52
N ASN A 92 -1.33 18.14 1.64
CA ASN A 92 -0.70 18.55 2.90
C ASN A 92 0.71 17.96 3.08
N PHE A 93 1.12 17.04 2.21
CA PHE A 93 2.45 16.41 2.26
C PHE A 93 3.29 16.85 1.07
N ASP A 94 4.54 17.24 1.33
CA ASP A 94 5.51 17.44 0.25
C ASP A 94 5.96 16.09 -0.34
N ILE A 95 5.23 15.62 -1.34
CA ILE A 95 5.50 14.37 -2.06
C ILE A 95 6.75 14.50 -2.98
N SER A 96 7.27 15.71 -3.19
CA SER A 96 8.51 15.90 -3.95
C SER A 96 9.72 15.40 -3.16
N GLY A 97 9.70 15.55 -1.83
CA GLY A 97 10.74 15.11 -0.92
C GLY A 97 10.61 13.64 -0.47
N TYR A 98 11.74 13.06 -0.04
CA TYR A 98 11.77 11.71 0.52
C TYR A 98 10.97 11.60 1.83
N ALA A 99 11.02 12.65 2.67
CA ALA A 99 10.32 12.68 3.95
C ALA A 99 8.80 12.62 3.79
N GLY A 100 8.21 13.36 2.84
CA GLY A 100 6.76 13.32 2.62
C GLY A 100 6.29 12.00 2.02
N ARG A 101 7.06 11.39 1.12
CA ARG A 101 6.79 10.04 0.59
C ARG A 101 6.83 8.99 1.70
N PHE A 102 7.83 9.07 2.57
CA PHE A 102 7.96 8.20 3.73
C PHE A 102 6.77 8.35 4.68
N ALA A 103 6.46 9.58 5.07
CA ALA A 103 5.36 9.89 5.99
C ALA A 103 4.01 9.42 5.44
N LEU A 104 3.76 9.61 4.14
CA LEU A 104 2.55 9.14 3.48
C LEU A 104 2.44 7.60 3.48
N GLY A 105 3.54 6.91 3.17
CA GLY A 105 3.63 5.45 3.23
C GLY A 105 3.38 4.90 4.64
N ALA A 106 4.04 5.48 5.64
CA ALA A 106 3.87 5.08 7.03
C ALA A 106 2.45 5.36 7.54
N ALA A 107 1.89 6.54 7.24
CA ALA A 107 0.53 6.89 7.62
C ALA A 107 -0.51 5.97 6.99
N ALA A 108 -0.37 5.63 5.72
CA ALA A 108 -1.29 4.69 5.04
C ALA A 108 -1.25 3.29 5.66
N ALA A 109 -0.06 2.81 6.04
CA ALA A 109 0.09 1.52 6.73
C ALA A 109 -0.53 1.52 8.13
N ILE A 110 -0.33 2.61 8.89
CA ILE A 110 -0.97 2.80 10.21
C ILE A 110 -2.49 2.85 10.06
N PHE A 111 -2.99 3.57 9.06
CA PHE A 111 -4.42 3.64 8.76
C PHE A 111 -4.98 2.25 8.43
N ASN A 112 -4.30 1.48 7.58
CA ASN A 112 -4.68 0.11 7.26
C ASN A 112 -4.74 -0.78 8.51
N TYR A 113 -3.75 -0.65 9.41
CA TYR A 113 -3.74 -1.36 10.68
C TYR A 113 -4.96 -1.02 11.54
N PHE A 114 -5.26 0.26 11.76
CA PHE A 114 -6.42 0.67 12.56
C PHE A 114 -7.74 0.20 11.93
N TYR A 115 -7.84 0.21 10.61
CA TYR A 115 -9.00 -0.31 9.90
C TYR A 115 -9.19 -1.82 10.15
N LEU A 116 -8.13 -2.62 10.00
CA LEU A 116 -8.18 -4.06 10.26
C LEU A 116 -8.43 -4.38 11.74
N MET A 117 -7.88 -3.56 12.65
CA MET A 117 -8.12 -3.67 14.09
C MET A 117 -9.59 -3.42 14.42
N LEU A 118 -10.20 -2.35 13.87
CA LEU A 118 -11.61 -2.07 14.05
C LEU A 118 -12.48 -3.20 13.47
N LEU A 119 -12.12 -3.68 12.28
CA LEU A 119 -12.86 -4.75 11.62
C LEU A 119 -12.75 -6.08 12.38
N SER A 120 -11.64 -6.34 13.07
CA SER A 120 -11.47 -7.53 13.89
C SER A 120 -12.45 -7.62 15.07
N ALA A 121 -13.14 -6.52 15.40
CA ALA A 121 -14.24 -6.54 16.37
C ALA A 121 -15.54 -7.15 15.81
N PHE A 122 -15.67 -7.25 14.49
CA PHE A 122 -16.88 -7.71 13.80
C PHE A 122 -16.65 -9.00 12.98
N LEU A 123 -15.42 -9.23 12.52
CA LEU A 123 -15.04 -10.35 11.67
C LEU A 123 -13.76 -10.99 12.21
N GLU A 124 -13.61 -12.30 12.08
CA GLU A 124 -12.35 -12.98 12.36
C GLU A 124 -11.33 -12.64 11.27
N VAL A 125 -10.51 -11.63 11.55
CA VAL A 125 -9.45 -11.16 10.65
C VAL A 125 -8.11 -11.27 11.38
N PRO A 126 -7.10 -11.92 10.78
CA PRO A 126 -5.73 -11.91 11.27
C PRO A 126 -5.27 -10.48 11.57
N ARG A 127 -4.81 -10.25 12.80
CA ARG A 127 -4.32 -8.95 13.25
C ARG A 127 -2.86 -9.02 13.67
N SER A 128 -2.09 -8.01 13.27
CA SER A 128 -0.74 -7.80 13.79
C SER A 128 -0.80 -7.21 15.20
N THR A 129 0.22 -7.46 16.01
CA THR A 129 0.41 -6.72 17.26
C THR A 129 0.80 -5.27 16.94
N PHE A 130 0.58 -4.34 17.87
CA PHE A 130 0.94 -2.93 17.64
C PHE A 130 2.43 -2.71 17.30
N PRO A 131 3.41 -3.40 17.95
CA PRO A 131 4.81 -3.31 17.54
C PRO A 131 5.05 -3.81 16.11
N ALA A 132 4.37 -4.88 15.71
CA ALA A 132 4.43 -5.41 14.36
C ALA A 132 3.89 -4.42 13.32
N ALA A 133 2.73 -3.83 13.61
CA ALA A 133 2.13 -2.80 12.76
C ALA A 133 3.04 -1.57 12.62
N SER A 134 3.68 -1.15 13.72
CA SER A 134 4.58 0.01 13.73
C SER A 134 5.82 -0.23 12.86
N PHE A 135 6.45 -1.40 13.00
CA PHE A 135 7.59 -1.77 12.13
C PHE A 135 7.15 -1.88 10.67
N GLY A 136 6.02 -2.54 10.40
CA GLY A 136 5.44 -2.64 9.06
C GLY A 136 5.15 -1.26 8.45
N ALA A 137 4.74 -0.28 9.25
CA ALA A 137 4.53 1.08 8.79
C ALA A 137 5.82 1.80 8.40
N LEU A 138 6.88 1.68 9.21
CA LEU A 138 8.20 2.22 8.87
C LEU A 138 8.72 1.59 7.57
N PHE A 139 8.62 0.26 7.47
CA PHE A 139 9.03 -0.48 6.28
C PHE A 139 8.22 -0.07 5.04
N THR A 140 6.90 0.10 5.18
CA THR A 140 6.04 0.62 4.11
C THR A 140 6.44 2.04 3.69
N GLY A 141 6.83 2.89 4.64
CA GLY A 141 7.39 4.22 4.36
C GLY A 141 8.65 4.14 3.49
N VAL A 142 9.60 3.28 3.84
CA VAL A 142 10.83 3.05 3.06
C VAL A 142 10.50 2.51 1.67
N LEU A 143 9.63 1.51 1.57
CA LEU A 143 9.19 0.96 0.28
C LEU A 143 8.50 2.01 -0.58
N THR A 144 7.69 2.88 0.02
CA THR A 144 7.03 3.98 -0.69
C THR A 144 8.07 4.93 -1.27
N VAL A 145 9.11 5.29 -0.52
CA VAL A 145 10.23 6.08 -1.03
C VAL A 145 10.92 5.38 -2.20
N LEU A 146 11.21 4.08 -2.09
CA LEU A 146 11.88 3.31 -3.13
C LEU A 146 11.03 3.19 -4.40
N VAL A 147 9.76 2.79 -4.27
CA VAL A 147 8.80 2.69 -5.37
C VAL A 147 8.68 4.04 -6.08
N PHE A 148 8.53 5.13 -5.34
CA PHE A 148 8.55 6.46 -5.95
C PHE A 148 9.91 6.76 -6.58
N SER A 149 11.05 6.43 -6.00
CA SER A 149 12.35 6.73 -6.59
C SER A 149 12.60 5.98 -7.91
N VAL A 150 12.12 4.74 -8.01
CA VAL A 150 12.22 3.92 -9.23
C VAL A 150 11.25 4.40 -10.32
N PHE A 151 10.00 4.71 -9.96
CA PHE A 151 8.95 5.05 -10.93
C PHE A 151 8.73 6.56 -11.13
N PHE A 152 9.38 7.40 -10.33
CA PHE A 152 9.34 8.87 -10.38
C PHE A 152 10.74 9.36 -10.76
N LYS A 153 11.11 9.25 -12.04
CA LYS A 153 12.19 10.09 -12.58
C LYS A 153 11.76 11.54 -12.42
N LYS A 154 12.62 12.39 -11.81
CA LYS A 154 12.44 13.85 -11.81
C LYS A 154 12.11 14.27 -13.24
N HIS A 155 10.87 14.69 -13.50
CA HIS A 155 10.67 15.64 -14.60
C HIS A 155 11.46 16.88 -14.18
N LYS A 156 12.42 17.29 -15.02
CA LYS A 156 13.12 18.55 -14.84
C LYS A 156 12.06 19.64 -14.56
N PRO A 157 12.27 20.52 -13.57
CA PRO A 157 11.45 21.71 -13.47
C PRO A 157 11.58 22.42 -14.83
N VAL A 158 10.45 22.64 -15.50
CA VAL A 158 10.40 23.57 -16.62
C VAL A 158 10.60 24.93 -15.97
N ILE A 159 11.82 25.45 -16.06
CA ILE A 159 12.13 26.86 -15.89
C ILE A 159 12.02 27.48 -17.27
#